data_AF-A0AAD9BIW9-F1
#
_entry.id   AF-A0AAD9BIW9-F1
#
_cell.length_a   1.000
_cell.length_b   1.000
_cell.length_c   1.000
_cell.angle_alpha   90.00
_cell.angle_beta   90.00
_cell.angle_gamma   90.00
#
_symmetry.space_group_name_H-M   'P 1'
#
loop_
_entity.id
_entity.type
_entity.pdbx_description
1 polymer ?
#
loop_
_entity_poly.entity_id
_entity_poly.type
_entity_poly.pdbx_seq_one_letter_code
_entity_poly.pdbx_strand_id
1 'polypeptide(L)'
;MEGHVVLFALLLCISAAASASSQTCDPIEVNDNPWVYVTEELIGCWTSFIRQDNAEVHILRLNFGTSDSNMFSLEMNNTKPMNLILTSPGTYYALHNLHPDVKLYVKNDSKINLHANVHYNNVYKRDFPSEDEELVKWASQEFGGVTSFTTIQNLKKVTLTGTKGTKAGSSNCTLRNEDASEKHFMKIETAPLAKSCSPSPQNPNDETELHIINIPESAIPCNVSVHVETKKTSVFLRGPQGTTWTFINPLHTQFGSNNDIVLLTIPHRIPPSITLNSDNAVDVQRKALDYFKASTFTSYTEVRPEYPMVLLVLRNNGNPEVIETAPAPVNPTTTNAPHQMPLLMQLYTSPDYRSPMDPNTKVQSDKRIYAE
;
A
#
# COMPACT_ATOMS: atom_id res chain seq x y z
N MET A 1 -3.30 43.99 -52.25
CA MET A 1 -4.11 43.88 -51.02
C MET A 1 -4.42 42.41 -50.64
N GLU A 2 -4.30 41.46 -51.56
CA GLU A 2 -4.65 40.04 -51.34
C GLU A 2 -3.56 39.22 -50.61
N GLY A 3 -2.28 39.58 -50.70
CA GLY A 3 -1.18 38.83 -50.06
C GLY A 3 -1.14 38.91 -48.53
N HIS A 4 -1.70 39.96 -47.93
CA HIS A 4 -1.74 40.12 -46.47
C HIS A 4 -2.87 39.30 -45.82
N VAL A 5 -3.98 39.09 -46.53
CA VAL A 5 -5.13 38.32 -46.01
C VAL A 5 -4.79 36.85 -45.84
N VAL A 6 -3.99 36.29 -46.76
CA VAL A 6 -3.49 34.90 -46.67
C VAL A 6 -2.53 34.72 -45.50
N LEU A 7 -1.66 35.70 -45.23
CA LEU A 7 -0.72 35.65 -44.11
C LEU A 7 -1.43 35.71 -42.74
N PHE A 8 -2.46 36.56 -42.61
CA PHE A 8 -3.28 36.63 -41.40
C PHE A 8 -4.16 35.38 -41.22
N ALA A 9 -4.67 34.79 -42.30
CA ALA A 9 -5.40 33.52 -42.24
C ALA A 9 -4.49 32.34 -41.83
N LEU A 10 -3.23 32.30 -42.30
CA LEU A 10 -2.25 31.31 -41.86
C LEU A 10 -1.85 31.50 -40.39
N LEU A 11 -1.64 32.75 -39.93
CA LEU A 11 -1.37 33.06 -38.52
C LEU A 11 -2.55 32.73 -37.60
N LEU A 12 -3.79 32.87 -38.08
CA LEU A 12 -5.00 32.45 -37.37
C LEU A 12 -5.15 30.91 -37.32
N CYS A 13 -4.75 30.19 -38.37
CA CYS A 13 -4.73 28.72 -38.36
C CYS A 13 -3.63 28.16 -37.46
N ILE A 14 -2.48 28.85 -37.34
CA ILE A 14 -1.40 28.46 -36.43
C ILE A 14 -1.76 28.79 -34.96
N SER A 15 -2.55 29.84 -34.70
CA SER A 15 -3.03 30.14 -33.34
C SER A 15 -4.22 29.29 -32.90
N ALA A 16 -5.02 28.75 -33.84
CA ALA A 16 -6.06 27.77 -33.53
C ALA A 16 -5.52 26.34 -33.28
N ALA A 17 -4.36 25.99 -33.82
CA ALA A 17 -3.70 24.70 -33.59
C ALA A 17 -2.86 24.63 -32.30
N ALA A 18 -2.66 25.76 -31.60
CA ALA A 18 -1.92 25.81 -30.34
C ALA A 18 -2.81 25.67 -29.09
N SER A 19 -4.13 25.57 -29.27
CA SER A 19 -5.02 25.06 -28.21
C SER A 19 -5.15 23.55 -28.35
N ALA A 20 -4.02 22.84 -28.22
CA ALA A 20 -4.08 21.43 -27.88
C ALA A 20 -4.78 21.39 -26.51
N SER A 21 -6.08 21.06 -26.53
CA SER A 21 -6.83 20.71 -25.33
C SER A 21 -6.02 19.63 -24.62
N SER A 22 -5.24 20.01 -23.62
CA SER A 22 -4.58 19.06 -22.73
C SER A 22 -5.67 18.13 -22.24
N GLN A 23 -5.55 16.84 -22.53
CA GLN A 23 -6.50 15.84 -22.08
C GLN A 23 -6.43 15.81 -20.56
N THR A 24 -7.32 16.54 -19.90
CA THR A 24 -7.53 16.44 -18.46
C THR A 24 -8.70 15.51 -18.20
N CYS A 25 -8.73 14.89 -17.02
CA CYS A 25 -9.84 14.06 -16.56
C CYS A 25 -10.26 14.44 -15.14
N ASP A 26 -11.52 14.17 -14.82
CA ASP A 26 -12.05 14.37 -13.48
C ASP A 26 -11.82 13.09 -12.65
N PRO A 27 -11.15 13.17 -11.49
CA PRO A 27 -10.89 12.02 -10.64
C PRO A 27 -12.19 11.53 -9.99
N ILE A 28 -12.44 10.23 -10.07
CA ILE A 28 -13.57 9.56 -9.41
C ILE A 28 -13.06 8.66 -8.29
N GLU A 29 -13.92 8.31 -7.33
CA GLU A 29 -13.55 7.33 -6.30
C GLU A 29 -13.35 5.96 -6.93
N VAL A 30 -12.18 5.36 -6.71
CA VAL A 30 -11.84 4.04 -7.24
C VAL A 30 -11.32 3.19 -6.09
N ASN A 31 -11.92 2.01 -5.91
CA ASN A 31 -11.47 1.06 -4.89
C ASN A 31 -10.15 0.37 -5.29
N ASP A 32 -9.94 0.16 -6.60
CA ASP A 32 -8.73 -0.46 -7.15
C ASP A 32 -8.26 0.33 -8.38
N ASN A 33 -7.15 1.05 -8.23
CA ASN A 33 -6.46 1.69 -9.35
C ASN A 33 -5.37 0.72 -9.87
N PRO A 34 -5.40 0.34 -11.16
CA PRO A 34 -4.46 -0.66 -11.68
C PRO A 34 -3.00 -0.17 -11.70
N TRP A 35 -2.78 1.15 -11.70
CA TRP A 35 -1.45 1.76 -11.78
C TRP A 35 -0.90 2.20 -10.43
N VAL A 36 -1.76 2.64 -9.51
CA VAL A 36 -1.34 3.26 -8.25
C VAL A 36 -2.01 2.57 -7.09
N TYR A 37 -1.21 2.05 -6.17
CA TYR A 37 -1.67 1.56 -4.88
C TYR A 37 -1.19 2.50 -3.79
N VAL A 38 -2.08 2.83 -2.87
CA VAL A 38 -1.78 3.72 -1.74
C VAL A 38 -2.31 3.10 -0.47
N THR A 39 -1.46 3.06 0.54
CA THR A 39 -1.79 2.57 1.88
C THR A 39 -1.13 3.46 2.93
N GLU A 40 -1.73 3.53 4.11
CA GLU A 40 -1.16 4.22 5.27
C GLU A 40 -0.31 3.23 6.07
N GLU A 41 0.92 3.61 6.41
CA GLU A 41 1.81 2.77 7.22
C GLU A 41 1.50 3.00 8.70
N LEU A 42 0.39 2.42 9.16
CA LEU A 42 -0.07 2.56 10.53
C LEU A 42 0.79 1.73 11.50
N ILE A 43 0.70 2.08 12.79
CA ILE A 43 1.43 1.36 13.85
C ILE A 43 0.92 -0.08 13.96
N GLY A 44 1.84 -1.03 13.93
CA GLY A 44 1.56 -2.45 14.02
C GLY A 44 2.79 -3.30 14.36
N CYS A 45 2.54 -4.59 14.47
CA CYS A 45 3.57 -5.61 14.53
C CYS A 45 3.03 -6.94 13.99
N TRP A 46 3.95 -7.83 13.62
CA TRP A 46 3.63 -9.20 13.25
C TRP A 46 4.78 -10.16 13.61
N THR A 47 4.47 -11.26 14.31
CA THR A 47 5.48 -12.13 14.95
C THR A 47 5.30 -13.61 14.56
N SER A 48 6.21 -14.47 15.05
CA SER A 48 6.09 -15.93 14.94
C SER A 48 5.29 -16.59 16.07
N PHE A 49 4.70 -15.82 16.99
CA PHE A 49 4.08 -16.36 18.20
C PHE A 49 2.79 -17.14 17.93
N ILE A 50 2.72 -18.35 18.48
CA ILE A 50 1.53 -19.19 18.58
C ILE A 50 1.50 -19.80 19.99
N ARG A 51 0.33 -19.85 20.61
CA ARG A 51 0.15 -20.49 21.92
C ARG A 51 0.30 -22.01 21.87
N GLN A 52 0.50 -22.63 23.03
CA GLN A 52 0.60 -24.09 23.16
C GLN A 52 -0.66 -24.84 22.66
N ASP A 53 -1.84 -24.22 22.77
CA ASP A 53 -3.11 -24.74 22.26
C ASP A 53 -3.35 -24.42 20.76
N ASN A 54 -2.29 -24.02 20.05
CA ASN A 54 -2.31 -23.54 18.65
C ASN A 54 -3.17 -22.29 18.42
N ALA A 55 -3.58 -21.58 19.48
CA ALA A 55 -4.36 -20.36 19.33
C ALA A 55 -3.46 -19.15 19.00
N GLU A 56 -3.84 -18.37 17.99
CA GLU A 56 -3.20 -17.10 17.66
C GLU A 56 -3.79 -15.95 18.51
N VAL A 57 -3.04 -14.87 18.70
CA VAL A 57 -3.46 -13.69 19.48
C VAL A 57 -3.33 -12.44 18.62
N HIS A 58 -4.46 -11.87 18.21
CA HIS A 58 -4.51 -10.71 17.34
C HIS A 58 -5.16 -9.52 18.05
N ILE A 59 -4.53 -8.35 17.94
CA ILE A 59 -5.05 -7.09 18.46
C ILE A 59 -5.42 -6.20 17.27
N LEU A 60 -6.67 -5.77 17.22
CA LEU A 60 -7.17 -4.80 16.25
C LEU A 60 -7.49 -3.48 16.96
N ARG A 61 -6.74 -2.44 16.62
CA ARG A 61 -6.99 -1.06 17.04
C ARG A 61 -7.69 -0.32 15.92
N LEU A 62 -8.94 0.07 16.15
CA LEU A 62 -9.75 0.74 15.13
C LEU A 62 -9.79 2.24 15.36
N ASN A 63 -9.53 3.00 14.30
CA ASN A 63 -9.71 4.45 14.25
C ASN A 63 -10.65 4.77 13.09
N PHE A 64 -11.62 5.66 13.30
CA PHE A 64 -12.50 6.12 12.25
C PHE A 64 -12.45 7.65 12.18
N GLY A 65 -12.42 8.17 10.97
CA GLY A 65 -12.58 9.57 10.64
C GLY A 65 -14.01 10.04 10.86
N THR A 66 -14.23 11.36 10.81
CA THR A 66 -15.52 12.00 11.13
C THR A 66 -16.60 11.79 10.07
N SER A 67 -16.25 11.33 8.88
CA SER A 67 -17.12 11.23 7.71
C SER A 67 -17.56 9.81 7.35
N ASP A 68 -17.04 8.79 8.05
CA ASP A 68 -17.31 7.39 7.70
C ASP A 68 -18.48 6.79 8.46
N SER A 69 -19.08 5.75 7.86
CA SER A 69 -20.05 4.93 8.56
C SER A 69 -19.38 4.34 9.81
N ASN A 70 -19.93 4.63 10.99
CA ASN A 70 -19.49 4.06 12.27
C ASN A 70 -19.76 2.53 12.36
N MET A 71 -19.91 1.84 11.24
CA MET A 71 -20.27 0.44 11.13
C MET A 71 -19.22 -0.32 10.33
N PHE A 72 -18.83 -1.48 10.82
CA PHE A 72 -17.90 -2.38 10.15
C PHE A 72 -18.29 -3.84 10.35
N SER A 73 -17.65 -4.74 9.60
CA SER A 73 -17.88 -6.18 9.70
C SER A 73 -16.62 -6.96 10.08
N LEU A 74 -16.80 -7.96 10.95
CA LEU A 74 -15.78 -8.93 11.37
C LEU A 74 -16.20 -10.32 10.90
N GLU A 75 -15.58 -10.83 9.84
CA GLU A 75 -15.82 -12.15 9.29
C GLU A 75 -14.69 -13.11 9.72
N MET A 76 -14.89 -13.77 10.86
CA MET A 76 -13.94 -14.71 11.48
C MET A 76 -14.51 -16.13 11.47
N ASN A 77 -15.10 -16.55 10.35
CA ASN A 77 -15.84 -17.80 10.22
C ASN A 77 -14.97 -19.00 9.76
N ASN A 78 -13.79 -18.73 9.19
CA ASN A 78 -13.00 -19.72 8.45
C ASN A 78 -11.60 -19.93 9.08
N THR A 79 -11.56 -20.20 10.40
CA THR A 79 -10.32 -19.95 11.14
C THR A 79 -9.92 -21.03 12.13
N LYS A 80 -8.61 -21.02 12.43
CA LYS A 80 -7.99 -21.68 13.56
C LYS A 80 -8.46 -21.05 14.88
N PRO A 81 -8.23 -21.71 16.03
CA PRO A 81 -8.48 -21.11 17.33
C PRO A 81 -7.73 -19.79 17.47
N MET A 82 -8.37 -18.76 18.04
CA MET A 82 -7.70 -17.47 18.27
C MET A 82 -8.34 -16.67 19.40
N ASN A 83 -7.53 -15.74 19.93
CA ASN A 83 -7.96 -14.69 20.82
C ASN A 83 -7.86 -13.37 20.06
N LEU A 84 -9.00 -12.76 19.77
CA LEU A 84 -9.11 -11.49 19.07
C LEU A 84 -9.39 -10.40 20.09
N ILE A 85 -8.52 -9.41 20.22
CA ILE A 85 -8.72 -8.25 21.07
C ILE A 85 -9.10 -7.07 20.19
N LEU A 86 -10.22 -6.43 20.49
CA LEU A 86 -10.76 -5.34 19.70
C LEU A 86 -10.85 -4.08 20.57
N THR A 87 -10.20 -3.01 20.13
CA THR A 87 -10.16 -1.74 20.85
C THR A 87 -10.37 -0.55 19.92
N SER A 88 -10.96 0.52 20.45
CA SER A 88 -11.20 1.75 19.71
C SER A 88 -11.50 2.91 20.67
N PRO A 89 -11.11 4.16 20.36
CA PRO A 89 -11.37 5.32 21.23
C PRO A 89 -12.81 5.86 21.14
N GLY A 90 -13.56 5.49 20.10
CA GLY A 90 -14.88 6.04 19.78
C GLY A 90 -16.02 5.03 19.88
N THR A 91 -17.23 5.48 19.55
CA THR A 91 -18.43 4.66 19.50
C THR A 91 -18.63 4.09 18.10
N TYR A 92 -18.63 2.77 17.98
CA TYR A 92 -18.74 2.07 16.70
C TYR A 92 -19.66 0.87 16.81
N TYR A 93 -20.10 0.35 15.67
CA TYR A 93 -21.01 -0.77 15.53
C TYR A 93 -20.34 -1.85 14.69
N ALA A 94 -20.18 -3.04 15.25
CA ALA A 94 -19.61 -4.17 14.52
C ALA A 94 -20.69 -5.21 14.25
N LEU A 95 -20.86 -5.58 12.98
CA LEU A 95 -21.48 -6.84 12.62
C LEU A 95 -20.42 -7.93 12.70
N HIS A 96 -20.63 -8.98 13.50
CA HIS A 96 -19.65 -10.05 13.61
C HIS A 96 -20.23 -11.42 13.29
N ASN A 97 -19.39 -12.22 12.63
CA ASN A 97 -19.62 -13.61 12.31
C ASN A 97 -18.37 -14.39 12.77
N LEU A 98 -18.47 -15.01 13.94
CA LEU A 98 -17.33 -15.64 14.61
C LEU A 98 -17.49 -17.16 14.61
N HIS A 99 -16.42 -17.87 14.28
CA HIS A 99 -16.31 -19.30 14.53
C HIS A 99 -16.31 -19.58 16.05
N PRO A 100 -16.84 -20.72 16.53
CA PRO A 100 -16.87 -21.04 17.96
C PRO A 100 -15.50 -21.00 18.67
N ASP A 101 -14.41 -21.29 17.95
CA ASP A 101 -13.04 -21.27 18.48
C ASP A 101 -12.39 -19.88 18.50
N VAL A 102 -13.11 -18.84 18.04
CA VAL A 102 -12.66 -17.44 18.09
C VAL A 102 -13.21 -16.80 19.35
N LYS A 103 -12.33 -16.38 20.27
CA LYS A 103 -12.69 -15.62 21.46
C LYS A 103 -12.46 -14.14 21.22
N LEU A 104 -13.53 -13.35 21.19
CA LEU A 104 -13.47 -11.90 21.02
C LEU A 104 -13.44 -11.21 22.39
N TYR A 105 -12.43 -10.38 22.62
CA TYR A 105 -12.24 -9.58 23.82
C TYR A 105 -12.45 -8.10 23.50
N VAL A 106 -13.33 -7.44 24.24
CA VAL A 106 -13.55 -5.99 24.18
C VAL A 106 -13.39 -5.38 25.56
N LYS A 107 -13.01 -4.10 25.61
CA LYS A 107 -12.81 -3.41 26.89
C LYS A 107 -14.14 -3.27 27.65
N ASN A 108 -14.13 -3.32 28.97
CA ASN A 108 -15.33 -3.18 29.80
C ASN A 108 -16.14 -1.91 29.51
N ASP A 109 -15.43 -0.78 29.39
CA ASP A 109 -15.94 0.56 29.07
C ASP A 109 -15.94 0.85 27.55
N SER A 110 -15.72 -0.18 26.72
CA SER A 110 -15.74 -0.03 25.27
C SER A 110 -17.10 0.47 24.78
N LYS A 111 -17.05 1.42 23.84
CA LYS A 111 -18.22 1.94 23.13
C LYS A 111 -18.47 1.20 21.81
N ILE A 112 -17.81 0.06 21.59
CA ILE A 112 -18.05 -0.80 20.45
C ILE A 112 -19.28 -1.66 20.73
N ASN A 113 -20.34 -1.46 19.94
CA ASN A 113 -21.57 -2.21 19.99
C ASN A 113 -21.46 -3.40 19.03
N LEU A 114 -21.49 -4.61 19.57
CA LEU A 114 -21.34 -5.84 18.81
C LEU A 114 -22.73 -6.43 18.49
N HIS A 115 -22.97 -6.69 17.22
CA HIS A 115 -24.19 -7.29 16.70
C HIS A 115 -23.82 -8.58 15.96
N ALA A 116 -24.45 -9.69 16.31
CA ALA A 116 -24.16 -11.00 15.74
C ALA A 116 -25.32 -11.51 14.89
N ASN A 117 -25.02 -12.10 13.73
CA ASN A 117 -26.01 -12.87 12.98
C ASN A 117 -26.30 -14.22 13.64
N VAL A 118 -25.34 -14.78 14.37
CA VAL A 118 -25.44 -16.03 15.13
C VAL A 118 -24.87 -15.80 16.53
N HIS A 119 -25.63 -16.13 17.58
CA HIS A 119 -25.23 -15.88 18.96
C HIS A 119 -24.40 -17.04 19.51
N TYR A 120 -23.08 -16.91 19.45
CA TYR A 120 -22.15 -17.73 20.22
C TYR A 120 -21.73 -16.99 21.51
N ASN A 121 -21.54 -17.71 22.62
CA ASN A 121 -21.04 -17.15 23.88
C ASN A 121 -19.50 -16.99 23.85
N ASN A 122 -18.97 -16.34 22.82
CA ASN A 122 -17.54 -16.19 22.57
C ASN A 122 -17.05 -14.73 22.60
N VAL A 123 -17.90 -13.81 23.09
CA VAL A 123 -17.57 -12.41 23.31
C VAL A 123 -17.38 -12.17 24.81
N TYR A 124 -16.24 -11.59 25.18
CA TYR A 124 -15.83 -11.37 26.56
C TYR A 124 -15.52 -9.89 26.78
N LYS A 125 -16.13 -9.30 27.81
CA LYS A 125 -15.73 -8.00 28.32
C LYS A 125 -14.62 -8.17 29.34
N ARG A 126 -13.49 -7.49 29.14
CA ARG A 126 -12.34 -7.49 30.05
C ARG A 126 -11.79 -6.09 30.19
N ASP A 127 -11.12 -5.81 31.30
CA ASP A 127 -10.40 -4.56 31.44
C ASP A 127 -8.96 -4.74 30.92
N PHE A 128 -8.50 -3.79 30.12
CA PHE A 128 -7.16 -3.77 29.55
C PHE A 128 -6.73 -2.34 29.17
N PRO A 129 -5.42 -2.04 29.07
CA PRO A 129 -4.93 -0.70 28.76
C PRO A 129 -5.40 -0.17 27.40
N SER A 130 -5.58 1.15 27.29
CA SER A 130 -5.93 1.82 26.03
C SER A 130 -4.71 2.29 25.22
N GLU A 131 -3.55 2.36 25.86
CA GLU A 131 -2.27 2.69 25.23
C GLU A 131 -1.66 1.42 24.60
N ASP A 132 -1.04 1.57 23.43
CA ASP A 132 -0.81 0.47 22.51
C ASP A 132 0.29 -0.48 23.01
N GLU A 133 1.39 0.08 23.50
CA GLU A 133 2.52 -0.65 24.06
C GLU A 133 2.12 -1.42 25.32
N GLU A 134 1.38 -0.79 26.23
CA GLU A 134 0.85 -1.42 27.44
C GLU A 134 -0.24 -2.45 27.10
N LEU A 135 -1.01 -2.27 26.03
CA LEU A 135 -1.97 -3.28 25.55
C LEU A 135 -1.26 -4.53 25.01
N VAL A 136 -0.18 -4.36 24.23
CA VAL A 136 0.66 -5.47 23.76
C VAL A 136 1.29 -6.21 24.93
N LYS A 137 1.79 -5.48 25.93
CA LYS A 137 2.37 -6.04 27.15
C LYS A 137 1.35 -6.79 27.99
N TRP A 138 0.15 -6.23 28.18
CA TRP A 138 -0.96 -6.90 28.86
C TRP A 138 -1.35 -8.20 28.14
N ALA A 139 -1.53 -8.16 26.82
CA ALA A 139 -1.89 -9.34 26.05
C ALA A 139 -0.79 -10.42 26.11
N SER A 140 0.47 -10.01 26.11
CA SER A 140 1.61 -10.92 26.29
C SER A 140 1.63 -11.57 27.67
N GLN A 141 1.24 -10.85 28.72
CA GLN A 141 1.12 -11.39 30.08
C GLN A 141 -0.06 -12.35 30.23
N GLU A 142 -1.22 -12.03 29.64
CA GLU A 142 -2.43 -12.84 29.74
C GLU A 142 -2.36 -14.11 28.86
N PHE A 143 -1.78 -13.99 27.66
CA PHE A 143 -1.83 -15.05 26.64
C PHE A 143 -0.47 -15.68 26.31
N GLY A 144 0.61 -15.18 26.92
CA GLY A 144 1.99 -15.63 26.69
C GLY A 144 2.71 -14.94 25.51
N GLY A 145 1.99 -14.16 24.70
CA GLY A 145 2.54 -13.42 23.56
C GLY A 145 1.45 -12.87 22.64
N VAL A 146 1.88 -12.14 21.60
CA VAL A 146 1.00 -11.51 20.59
C VAL A 146 1.47 -11.92 19.20
N THR A 147 0.54 -12.50 18.44
CA THR A 147 0.77 -12.90 17.04
C THR A 147 0.78 -11.67 16.13
N SER A 148 -0.19 -10.78 16.25
CA SER A 148 -0.18 -9.49 15.53
C SER A 148 -0.88 -8.37 16.27
N PHE A 149 -0.40 -7.15 16.06
CA PHE A 149 -1.11 -5.91 16.39
C PHE A 149 -1.32 -5.14 15.10
N THR A 150 -2.56 -4.72 14.82
CA THR A 150 -2.91 -4.00 13.60
C THR A 150 -3.75 -2.79 13.95
N THR A 151 -3.23 -1.59 13.67
CA THR A 151 -4.06 -0.38 13.63
C THR A 151 -4.74 -0.29 12.27
N ILE A 152 -6.03 0.01 12.25
CA ILE A 152 -6.82 0.12 11.02
C ILE A 152 -7.63 1.41 11.05
N GLN A 153 -7.53 2.19 9.98
CA GLN A 153 -8.31 3.39 9.75
C GLN A 153 -9.51 3.08 8.84
N ASN A 154 -10.69 3.59 9.21
CA ASN A 154 -11.91 3.55 8.38
C ASN A 154 -12.27 2.14 7.90
N LEU A 155 -12.23 1.16 8.81
CA LEU A 155 -12.50 -0.24 8.52
C LEU A 155 -13.94 -0.45 8.01
N LYS A 156 -14.09 -1.11 6.86
CA LYS A 156 -15.40 -1.61 6.38
C LYS A 156 -15.58 -3.09 6.72
N LYS A 157 -14.55 -3.87 6.44
CA LYS A 157 -14.59 -5.33 6.60
C LYS A 157 -13.22 -5.89 6.86
N VAL A 158 -13.15 -6.80 7.83
CA VAL A 158 -12.00 -7.65 8.05
C VAL A 158 -12.42 -9.10 7.87
N THR A 159 -11.64 -9.87 7.11
CA THR A 159 -11.84 -11.30 6.90
C THR A 159 -10.53 -12.03 7.11
N LEU A 160 -10.55 -13.17 7.81
CA LEU A 160 -9.37 -14.01 7.95
C LEU A 160 -9.33 -15.07 6.84
N THR A 161 -8.13 -15.33 6.30
CA THR A 161 -7.95 -16.22 5.16
C THR A 161 -7.75 -17.69 5.56
N GLY A 162 -7.58 -17.97 6.85
CA GLY A 162 -7.27 -19.30 7.38
C GLY A 162 -5.79 -19.71 7.29
N THR A 163 -4.95 -18.87 6.67
CA THR A 163 -3.50 -19.07 6.66
C THR A 163 -2.88 -18.77 8.04
N LYS A 164 -1.69 -19.32 8.34
CA LYS A 164 -1.01 -19.03 9.62
C LYS A 164 -0.65 -17.56 9.68
N GLY A 165 -1.04 -16.88 10.74
CA GLY A 165 -0.67 -15.50 10.96
C GLY A 165 0.71 -15.36 11.56
N THR A 166 1.75 -16.05 11.07
CA THR A 166 3.10 -15.97 11.64
C THR A 166 4.14 -15.44 10.66
N LYS A 167 4.92 -14.42 11.06
CA LYS A 167 6.10 -13.94 10.33
C LYS A 167 7.36 -14.62 10.86
N ALA A 168 8.23 -15.07 9.96
CA ALA A 168 9.54 -15.60 10.37
C ALA A 168 10.34 -14.52 11.10
N GLY A 169 10.98 -14.88 12.21
CA GLY A 169 11.76 -13.95 13.04
C GLY A 169 11.26 -13.87 14.48
N SER A 170 11.35 -12.68 15.05
CA SER A 170 11.08 -12.41 16.47
C SER A 170 9.69 -12.89 16.92
N SER A 171 9.62 -13.50 18.10
CA SER A 171 8.38 -13.81 18.80
C SER A 171 7.78 -12.60 19.52
N ASN A 172 8.56 -11.53 19.68
CA ASN A 172 8.15 -10.33 20.40
C ASN A 172 7.55 -9.31 19.44
N CYS A 173 6.34 -8.87 19.76
CA CYS A 173 5.64 -7.79 19.07
C CYS A 173 6.23 -6.45 19.51
N THR A 174 6.97 -5.80 18.61
CA THR A 174 7.46 -4.43 18.81
C THR A 174 6.77 -3.53 17.80
N LEU A 175 6.02 -2.56 18.30
CA LEU A 175 5.21 -1.67 17.47
C LEU A 175 6.09 -0.77 16.59
N ARG A 176 5.79 -0.73 15.29
CA ARG A 176 6.43 0.08 14.26
C ARG A 176 5.42 0.42 13.16
N ASN A 177 5.72 1.41 12.33
CA ASN A 177 4.97 1.62 11.09
C ASN A 177 5.18 0.42 10.16
N GLU A 178 4.10 -0.19 9.69
CA GLU A 178 4.14 -1.32 8.76
C GLU A 178 3.00 -1.25 7.75
N ASP A 179 3.18 -1.87 6.58
CA ASP A 179 2.09 -2.09 5.65
C ASP A 179 1.27 -3.31 6.11
N ALA A 180 0.03 -3.05 6.53
CA ALA A 180 -0.89 -4.10 6.96
C ALA A 180 -1.21 -5.11 5.83
N SER A 181 -0.98 -4.77 4.57
CA SER A 181 -1.15 -5.67 3.43
C SER A 181 -0.18 -6.86 3.44
N GLU A 182 0.97 -6.75 4.11
CA GLU A 182 1.92 -7.86 4.28
C GLU A 182 1.31 -9.03 5.08
N LYS A 183 0.28 -8.77 5.89
CA LYS A 183 -0.39 -9.76 6.75
C LYS A 183 -1.36 -10.63 5.95
N HIS A 184 -0.83 -11.52 5.11
CA HIS A 184 -1.60 -12.42 4.22
C HIS A 184 -2.70 -13.27 4.90
N PHE A 185 -2.66 -13.40 6.23
CA PHE A 185 -3.69 -14.08 7.02
C PHE A 185 -4.96 -13.25 7.22
N MET A 186 -4.92 -11.95 6.92
CA MET A 186 -6.01 -11.01 7.09
C MET A 186 -6.24 -10.21 5.80
N LYS A 187 -7.48 -10.20 5.32
CA LYS A 187 -7.93 -9.29 4.28
C LYS A 187 -8.63 -8.12 4.96
N ILE A 188 -8.11 -6.92 4.75
CA ILE A 188 -8.62 -5.67 5.34
C ILE A 188 -9.19 -4.84 4.19
N GLU A 189 -10.45 -4.45 4.32
CA GLU A 189 -11.14 -3.56 3.38
C GLU A 189 -11.50 -2.27 4.11
N THR A 190 -11.00 -1.13 3.62
CA THR A 190 -11.18 0.21 4.19
C THR A 190 -11.92 1.15 3.24
N ALA A 191 -12.22 2.37 3.68
CA ALA A 191 -12.64 3.43 2.79
C ALA A 191 -11.53 3.79 1.76
N PRO A 192 -11.89 4.20 0.52
CA PRO A 192 -10.91 4.58 -0.48
C PRO A 192 -10.06 5.76 0.00
N LEU A 193 -8.74 5.62 -0.07
CA LEU A 193 -7.78 6.69 0.25
C LEU A 193 -7.50 7.61 -0.94
N ALA A 194 -7.97 7.24 -2.14
CA ALA A 194 -7.67 7.97 -3.35
C ALA A 194 -8.83 8.06 -4.33
N LYS A 195 -8.83 9.14 -5.12
CA LYS A 195 -9.60 9.27 -6.35
C LYS A 195 -8.65 9.20 -7.53
N SER A 196 -9.07 8.62 -8.64
CA SER A 196 -8.21 8.57 -9.82
C SER A 196 -8.98 8.70 -11.12
N CYS A 197 -8.24 9.04 -12.16
CA CYS A 197 -8.70 9.00 -13.54
C CYS A 197 -7.52 8.78 -14.48
N SER A 198 -7.83 8.36 -15.71
CA SER A 198 -6.88 8.19 -16.79
C SER A 198 -7.53 8.69 -18.09
N PRO A 199 -6.84 9.48 -18.90
CA PRO A 199 -7.30 9.78 -20.25
C PRO A 199 -7.28 8.47 -21.06
N SER A 200 -8.36 8.19 -21.80
CA SER A 200 -8.66 6.98 -22.60
C SER A 200 -7.46 6.05 -22.96
N PRO A 201 -7.60 4.71 -22.90
CA PRO A 201 -6.48 3.77 -22.97
C PRO A 201 -5.62 3.97 -24.22
N GLN A 202 -4.39 4.41 -24.02
CA GLN A 202 -3.37 4.41 -25.05
C GLN A 202 -2.68 3.05 -25.08
N ASN A 203 -2.37 2.57 -26.28
CA ASN A 203 -1.59 1.36 -26.44
C ASN A 203 -0.21 1.57 -25.81
N PRO A 204 0.25 0.70 -24.90
CA PRO A 204 1.49 0.86 -24.13
C PRO A 204 2.78 0.66 -24.94
N ASN A 205 2.71 0.69 -26.27
CA ASN A 205 3.87 0.46 -27.11
C ASN A 205 4.73 1.74 -27.17
N ASP A 206 5.72 1.77 -26.29
CA ASP A 206 6.95 2.59 -26.32
C ASP A 206 6.94 4.02 -25.75
N GLU A 207 5.84 4.52 -25.18
CA GLU A 207 5.82 5.83 -24.51
C GLU A 207 6.16 5.75 -23.01
N THR A 208 6.95 6.73 -22.52
CA THR A 208 7.27 6.89 -21.08
C THR A 208 5.98 7.12 -20.29
N GLU A 209 5.70 6.26 -19.30
CA GLU A 209 4.50 6.40 -18.47
C GLU A 209 4.57 7.66 -17.60
N LEU A 210 3.52 8.49 -17.60
CA LEU A 210 3.44 9.68 -16.75
C LEU A 210 2.36 9.51 -15.68
N HIS A 211 2.78 9.36 -14.42
CA HIS A 211 1.88 9.31 -13.27
C HIS A 211 1.88 10.64 -12.52
N ILE A 212 0.69 11.13 -12.21
CA ILE A 212 0.48 12.41 -11.52
C ILE A 212 -0.17 12.10 -10.16
N ILE A 213 0.54 12.39 -9.09
CA ILE A 213 0.08 12.20 -7.71
C ILE A 213 -0.17 13.58 -7.09
N ASN A 214 -1.38 13.80 -6.60
CA ASN A 214 -1.81 15.01 -5.94
C ASN A 214 -2.26 14.70 -4.51
N ILE A 215 -1.71 15.41 -3.52
CA ILE A 215 -2.26 15.49 -2.17
C ILE A 215 -2.83 16.90 -2.03
N PRO A 216 -4.14 17.07 -1.75
CA PRO A 216 -4.79 18.38 -1.69
C PRO A 216 -4.34 19.17 -0.46
N GLU A 217 -4.43 20.50 -0.49
CA GLU A 217 -4.02 21.38 0.63
C GLU A 217 -4.88 21.15 1.90
N SER A 218 -6.07 20.56 1.75
CA SER A 218 -6.91 20.19 2.88
C SER A 218 -6.41 18.96 3.65
N ALA A 219 -5.46 18.20 3.11
CA ALA A 219 -4.89 17.04 3.77
C ALA A 219 -3.71 17.42 4.68
N ILE A 220 -3.34 16.52 5.60
CA ILE A 220 -2.19 16.73 6.46
C ILE A 220 -0.87 16.61 5.67
N PRO A 221 0.16 17.41 5.98
CA PRO A 221 1.52 17.15 5.50
C PRO A 221 1.99 15.77 5.97
N CYS A 222 2.57 14.99 5.06
CA CYS A 222 2.95 13.61 5.33
C CYS A 222 4.30 13.24 4.72
N ASN A 223 4.88 12.15 5.21
CA ASN A 223 6.03 11.49 4.60
C ASN A 223 5.49 10.35 3.73
N VAL A 224 5.80 10.42 2.44
CA VAL A 224 5.34 9.44 1.47
C VAL A 224 6.52 8.63 0.97
N SER A 225 6.53 7.35 1.29
CA SER A 225 7.44 6.35 0.72
C SER A 225 6.93 5.97 -0.67
N VAL A 226 7.74 6.19 -1.71
CA VAL A 226 7.40 5.91 -3.10
C VAL A 226 8.20 4.73 -3.61
N HIS A 227 7.47 3.65 -3.97
CA HIS A 227 7.99 2.49 -4.66
C HIS A 227 7.57 2.51 -6.13
N VAL A 228 8.52 2.32 -7.03
CA VAL A 228 8.27 2.32 -8.49
C VAL A 228 8.66 0.95 -9.04
N GLU A 229 7.68 0.20 -9.52
CA GLU A 229 7.88 -1.13 -10.11
C GLU A 229 7.96 -1.09 -11.65
N THR A 230 7.63 0.05 -12.25
CA THR A 230 7.60 0.26 -13.70
C THR A 230 8.98 0.64 -14.27
N LYS A 231 9.20 0.31 -15.55
CA LYS A 231 10.43 0.68 -16.28
C LYS A 231 10.13 1.87 -17.18
N LYS A 232 10.95 2.94 -17.09
CA LYS A 232 10.82 4.23 -17.80
C LYS A 232 9.55 5.01 -17.40
N THR A 233 9.62 5.64 -16.24
CA THR A 233 8.47 6.29 -15.62
C THR A 233 8.78 7.76 -15.35
N SER A 234 7.81 8.62 -15.56
CA SER A 234 7.81 10.02 -15.16
C SER A 234 6.78 10.20 -14.06
N VAL A 235 7.16 10.81 -12.94
CA VAL A 235 6.27 10.99 -11.80
C VAL A 235 6.20 12.48 -11.45
N PHE A 236 4.99 13.02 -11.49
CA PHE A 236 4.69 14.36 -11.01
C PHE A 236 4.08 14.28 -9.62
N LEU A 237 4.71 14.90 -8.63
CA LEU A 237 4.34 14.83 -7.22
C LEU A 237 3.94 16.22 -6.72
N ARG A 238 2.71 16.35 -6.27
CA ARG A 238 2.22 17.59 -5.67
C ARG A 238 1.60 17.30 -4.31
N GLY A 239 1.98 18.06 -3.30
CA GLY A 239 1.39 17.95 -1.97
C GLY A 239 1.46 19.26 -1.18
N PRO A 240 0.80 19.33 -0.01
CA PRO A 240 0.88 20.46 0.90
C PRO A 240 2.32 20.77 1.28
N GLN A 241 2.59 22.03 1.66
CA GLN A 241 3.90 22.42 2.14
C GLN A 241 4.32 21.58 3.35
N GLY A 242 5.52 21.01 3.31
CA GLY A 242 6.07 20.16 4.35
C GLY A 242 5.90 18.65 4.09
N THR A 243 5.21 18.28 3.01
CA THR A 243 5.18 16.90 2.51
C THR A 243 6.57 16.50 2.05
N THR A 244 7.04 15.30 2.41
CA THR A 244 8.34 14.77 1.95
C THR A 244 8.14 13.50 1.15
N TRP A 245 8.74 13.44 -0.04
CA TRP A 245 8.67 12.26 -0.91
C TRP A 245 9.96 11.45 -0.82
N THR A 246 9.90 10.21 -0.35
CA THR A 246 11.06 9.34 -0.19
C THR A 246 11.03 8.21 -1.21
N PHE A 247 11.92 8.23 -2.20
CA PHE A 247 12.01 7.15 -3.18
C PHE A 247 12.89 6.01 -2.67
N ILE A 248 12.29 4.82 -2.60
CA ILE A 248 12.98 3.60 -2.15
C ILE A 248 13.85 3.03 -3.27
N ASN A 249 13.36 3.06 -4.52
CA ASN A 249 14.06 2.53 -5.69
C ASN A 249 13.81 3.41 -6.94
N PRO A 250 14.57 4.48 -7.16
CA PRO A 250 14.29 5.47 -8.22
C PRO A 250 14.77 5.05 -9.62
N LEU A 251 15.13 3.78 -9.84
CA LEU A 251 15.75 3.34 -11.10
C LEU A 251 14.87 3.74 -12.31
N HIS A 252 15.48 4.46 -13.26
CA HIS A 252 14.86 4.88 -14.53
C HIS A 252 13.61 5.78 -14.40
N THR A 253 13.52 6.57 -13.33
CA THR A 253 12.39 7.48 -13.13
C THR A 253 12.79 8.94 -13.21
N GLN A 254 12.02 9.75 -13.95
CA GLN A 254 12.11 11.22 -13.94
C GLN A 254 11.09 11.79 -12.96
N PHE A 255 11.43 12.84 -12.23
CA PHE A 255 10.58 13.38 -11.18
C PHE A 255 10.36 14.88 -11.32
N GLY A 256 9.13 15.33 -11.09
CA GLY A 256 8.76 16.72 -10.86
C GLY A 256 8.06 16.86 -9.51
N SER A 257 8.46 17.81 -8.65
CA SER A 257 7.82 17.98 -7.35
C SER A 257 7.77 19.43 -6.87
N ASN A 258 6.68 19.81 -6.18
CA ASN A 258 6.56 21.10 -5.49
C ASN A 258 7.14 21.08 -4.06
N ASN A 259 7.53 19.90 -3.58
CA ASN A 259 8.20 19.69 -2.30
C ASN A 259 9.53 18.93 -2.51
N ASP A 260 10.30 18.78 -1.45
CA ASP A 260 11.56 18.04 -1.48
C ASP A 260 11.36 16.55 -1.76
N ILE A 261 12.30 16.00 -2.54
CA ILE A 261 12.44 14.57 -2.78
C ILE A 261 13.70 14.09 -2.07
N VAL A 262 13.58 12.98 -1.34
CA VAL A 262 14.69 12.27 -0.71
C VAL A 262 14.89 10.94 -1.44
N LEU A 263 16.12 10.62 -1.81
CA LEU A 263 16.46 9.30 -2.35
C LEU A 263 17.03 8.44 -1.21
N LEU A 264 16.50 7.23 -1.00
CA LEU A 264 16.95 6.38 0.11
C LEU A 264 18.34 5.79 -0.14
N THR A 265 18.66 5.46 -1.39
CA THR A 265 19.93 4.81 -1.79
C THR A 265 21.12 5.77 -1.77
N ILE A 266 20.87 7.06 -1.92
CA ILE A 266 21.86 8.14 -1.83
C ILE A 266 21.20 9.23 -1.01
N PRO A 267 21.64 9.56 0.21
CA PRO A 267 21.00 10.53 1.11
C PRO A 267 21.18 11.97 0.57
N HIS A 268 20.59 12.21 -0.59
CA HIS A 268 20.59 13.43 -1.34
C HIS A 268 19.14 13.92 -1.38
N ARG A 269 18.98 15.21 -1.11
CA ARG A 269 17.72 15.91 -1.14
C ARG A 269 17.66 16.70 -2.43
N ILE A 270 16.70 16.38 -3.28
CA ILE A 270 16.41 17.12 -4.50
C ILE A 270 15.41 18.21 -4.11
N PRO A 271 15.74 19.50 -4.30
CA PRO A 271 14.84 20.59 -3.99
C PRO A 271 13.63 20.59 -4.92
N PRO A 272 12.55 21.31 -4.58
CA PRO A 272 11.38 21.48 -5.45
C PRO A 272 11.78 21.90 -6.86
N SER A 273 11.30 21.19 -7.87
CA SER A 273 11.58 21.47 -9.28
C SER A 273 10.44 22.22 -9.97
N ILE A 274 9.29 22.37 -9.31
CA ILE A 274 8.14 23.12 -9.81
C ILE A 274 7.55 24.03 -8.72
N THR A 275 6.88 25.08 -9.17
CA THR A 275 6.04 25.93 -8.32
C THR A 275 4.61 25.82 -8.82
N LEU A 276 3.70 25.41 -7.94
CA LEU A 276 2.27 25.34 -8.20
C LEU A 276 1.52 25.53 -6.88
N ASN A 277 0.71 26.58 -6.81
CA ASN A 277 -0.06 26.94 -5.60
C ASN A 277 -1.50 26.43 -5.63
N SER A 278 -1.95 25.87 -6.77
CA SER A 278 -3.28 25.28 -6.93
C SER A 278 -3.21 23.77 -6.73
N ASP A 279 -4.16 23.21 -5.98
CA ASP A 279 -4.38 21.77 -5.86
C ASP A 279 -5.51 21.25 -6.77
N ASN A 280 -6.10 22.14 -7.57
CA ASN A 280 -7.16 21.78 -8.51
C ASN A 280 -6.64 20.74 -9.53
N ALA A 281 -7.39 19.67 -9.71
CA ALA A 281 -7.01 18.55 -10.58
C ALA A 281 -6.59 19.00 -11.99
N VAL A 282 -7.33 19.92 -12.60
CA VAL A 282 -7.05 20.42 -13.96
C VAL A 282 -5.73 21.18 -14.01
N ASP A 283 -5.47 22.04 -13.01
CA ASP A 283 -4.24 22.84 -12.95
C ASP A 283 -3.01 21.95 -12.72
N VAL A 284 -3.13 20.97 -11.82
CA VAL A 284 -2.07 20.00 -11.53
C VAL A 284 -1.76 19.16 -12.77
N GLN A 285 -2.78 18.65 -13.45
CA GLN A 285 -2.61 17.86 -14.68
C GLN A 285 -1.94 18.67 -15.79
N ARG A 286 -2.39 19.90 -16.03
CA ARG A 286 -1.78 20.80 -17.03
C ARG A 286 -0.33 21.12 -16.70
N LYS A 287 -0.03 21.36 -15.41
CA LYS A 287 1.34 21.65 -14.97
C LYS A 287 2.28 20.47 -15.19
N ALA A 288 1.81 19.24 -14.95
CA ALA A 288 2.56 18.03 -15.20
C ALA A 288 2.88 17.85 -16.69
N LEU A 289 1.88 18.02 -17.56
CA LEU A 289 2.06 17.94 -19.01
C LEU A 289 3.05 18.98 -19.53
N ASP A 290 2.95 20.23 -19.08
CA ASP A 290 3.90 21.29 -19.43
C ASP A 290 5.33 20.99 -18.94
N TYR A 291 5.47 20.48 -17.72
CA TYR A 291 6.78 20.16 -17.14
C TYR A 291 7.51 19.06 -17.92
N PHE A 292 6.82 17.96 -18.20
CA PHE A 292 7.39 16.81 -18.92
C PHE A 292 7.35 16.96 -20.45
N LYS A 293 6.77 18.05 -20.97
CA LYS A 293 6.54 18.26 -22.41
C LYS A 293 5.78 17.09 -23.04
N ALA A 294 4.82 16.53 -22.29
CA ALA A 294 3.99 15.41 -22.69
C ALA A 294 2.64 15.90 -23.24
N SER A 295 2.06 15.17 -24.20
CA SER A 295 0.72 15.43 -24.74
C SER A 295 -0.40 14.77 -23.94
N THR A 296 -0.07 13.77 -23.11
CA THR A 296 -1.00 12.97 -22.32
C THR A 296 -0.32 12.45 -21.05
N PHE A 297 -1.07 11.80 -20.16
CA PHE A 297 -0.57 11.14 -18.97
C PHE A 297 -1.23 9.77 -18.77
N THR A 298 -0.56 8.88 -18.04
CA THR A 298 -1.02 7.51 -17.79
C THR A 298 -2.11 7.48 -16.72
N SER A 299 -1.86 8.15 -15.58
CA SER A 299 -2.82 8.21 -14.49
C SER A 299 -2.70 9.49 -13.68
N TYR A 300 -3.84 10.01 -13.25
CA TYR A 300 -3.94 11.03 -12.21
C TYR A 300 -4.55 10.41 -10.95
N THR A 301 -3.92 10.60 -9.80
CA THR A 301 -4.38 10.10 -8.51
C THR A 301 -4.36 11.22 -7.47
N GLU A 302 -5.52 11.51 -6.87
CA GLU A 302 -5.67 12.41 -5.72
C GLU A 302 -5.74 11.58 -4.44
N VAL A 303 -4.74 11.71 -3.57
CA VAL A 303 -4.60 10.97 -2.32
C VAL A 303 -4.99 11.87 -1.15
N ARG A 304 -5.82 11.37 -0.23
CA ARG A 304 -6.27 12.10 0.96
C ARG A 304 -5.89 11.34 2.23
N PRO A 305 -4.60 11.39 2.63
CA PRO A 305 -4.16 10.66 3.81
C PRO A 305 -4.68 11.34 5.07
N GLU A 306 -5.08 10.52 6.04
CA GLU A 306 -5.41 10.93 7.41
C GLU A 306 -4.27 10.57 8.38
N TYR A 307 -3.27 9.82 7.93
CA TYR A 307 -2.07 9.46 8.68
C TYR A 307 -0.77 10.04 8.05
N PRO A 308 0.21 10.47 8.85
CA PRO A 308 1.41 11.16 8.33
C PRO A 308 2.43 10.26 7.62
N MET A 309 2.23 8.93 7.61
CA MET A 309 3.11 7.98 6.91
C MET A 309 2.30 7.22 5.85
N VAL A 310 2.70 7.35 4.59
CA VAL A 310 2.00 6.78 3.45
C VAL A 310 2.98 5.99 2.59
N LEU A 311 2.58 4.79 2.18
CA LEU A 311 3.25 4.02 1.14
C LEU A 311 2.47 4.15 -0.17
N LEU A 312 3.17 4.61 -1.21
CA LEU A 312 2.67 4.72 -2.56
C LEU A 312 3.46 3.79 -3.48
N VAL A 313 2.75 2.90 -4.18
CA VAL A 313 3.33 1.94 -5.12
C VAL A 313 2.81 2.21 -6.52
N LEU A 314 3.72 2.53 -7.45
CA LEU A 314 3.45 2.60 -8.88
C LEU A 314 3.68 1.21 -9.49
N ARG A 315 2.60 0.54 -9.88
CA ARG A 315 2.58 -0.84 -10.37
C ARG A 315 2.83 -0.91 -11.86
N ASN A 316 3.49 -1.98 -12.30
CA ASN A 316 3.57 -2.31 -13.72
C ASN A 316 2.27 -2.95 -14.18
N ASN A 317 1.59 -2.33 -15.16
CA ASN A 317 0.39 -2.92 -15.79
C ASN A 317 0.76 -4.01 -16.80
N GLY A 318 1.64 -4.93 -16.40
CA GLY A 318 1.73 -6.21 -17.07
C GLY A 318 0.42 -6.94 -16.81
N ASN A 319 -0.49 -6.94 -17.78
CA ASN A 319 -1.60 -7.89 -17.79
C ASN A 319 -1.05 -9.26 -17.37
N PRO A 320 -1.67 -9.97 -16.40
CA PRO A 320 -1.48 -11.40 -16.36
C PRO A 320 -2.04 -11.90 -17.69
N GLU A 321 -1.15 -12.23 -18.62
CA GLU A 321 -1.50 -13.03 -19.78
C GLU A 321 -2.23 -14.26 -19.23
N VAL A 322 -3.55 -14.26 -19.41
CA VAL A 322 -4.32 -15.49 -19.47
C VAL A 322 -3.80 -16.19 -20.71
N ILE A 323 -2.66 -16.86 -20.58
CA ILE A 323 -2.30 -17.92 -21.50
C ILE A 323 -3.26 -19.05 -21.14
N GLU A 324 -4.44 -19.04 -21.77
CA GLU A 324 -5.17 -20.26 -22.07
C GLU A 324 -4.29 -21.09 -23.00
N THR A 325 -3.22 -21.68 -22.46
CA THR A 325 -2.58 -22.81 -23.12
C THR A 325 -3.49 -23.99 -22.86
N ALA A 326 -4.38 -24.24 -23.82
CA ALA A 326 -5.06 -25.53 -23.95
C ALA A 326 -4.01 -26.66 -23.74
N PRO A 327 -4.25 -27.62 -22.85
CA PRO A 327 -3.30 -28.70 -22.66
C PRO A 327 -3.36 -29.62 -23.88
N ALA A 328 -2.29 -29.62 -24.67
CA ALA A 328 -2.02 -30.74 -25.56
C ALA A 328 -1.74 -31.99 -24.71
N PRO A 329 -2.32 -33.16 -25.05
CA PRO A 329 -2.22 -34.35 -24.22
C PRO A 329 -0.84 -34.99 -24.39
N VAL A 330 -0.08 -35.10 -23.30
CA VAL A 330 1.17 -35.86 -23.28
C VAL A 330 1.17 -36.83 -22.09
N ASN A 331 1.51 -38.07 -22.43
CA ASN A 331 1.38 -39.30 -21.67
C ASN A 331 2.11 -39.32 -20.30
N PRO A 332 1.64 -40.16 -19.35
CA PRO A 332 2.09 -40.16 -17.97
C PRO A 332 3.47 -40.81 -17.84
N THR A 333 4.42 -40.10 -17.23
CA THR A 333 5.66 -40.71 -16.73
C THR A 333 5.98 -40.17 -15.33
N THR A 334 5.72 -41.04 -14.35
CA THR A 334 6.37 -41.24 -13.04
C THR A 334 6.94 -40.06 -12.25
N THR A 335 6.24 -39.75 -11.14
CA THR A 335 6.74 -39.39 -9.79
C THR A 335 7.88 -38.35 -9.67
N ASN A 336 7.52 -37.12 -9.27
CA ASN A 336 8.19 -36.34 -8.23
C ASN A 336 7.24 -35.28 -7.64
N ALA A 337 7.33 -35.04 -6.33
CA ALA A 337 6.37 -34.32 -5.47
C ALA A 337 6.23 -32.80 -5.77
N PRO A 338 5.09 -32.17 -5.42
CA PRO A 338 4.87 -30.74 -5.62
C PRO A 338 5.50 -29.91 -4.49
N HIS A 339 5.80 -28.64 -4.79
CA HIS A 339 6.35 -27.59 -3.90
C HIS A 339 7.88 -27.46 -3.86
N GLN A 340 8.45 -26.79 -4.86
CA GLN A 340 9.66 -26.01 -4.67
C GLN A 340 9.34 -24.55 -5.04
N MET A 341 9.16 -23.71 -4.02
CA MET A 341 9.39 -22.27 -4.18
C MET A 341 10.85 -22.08 -4.62
N PRO A 342 11.15 -21.20 -5.59
CA PRO A 342 12.53 -20.86 -5.89
C PRO A 342 13.10 -20.07 -4.71
N LEU A 343 13.83 -20.75 -3.83
CA LEU A 343 14.66 -20.10 -2.82
C LEU A 343 15.81 -19.42 -3.55
N LEU A 344 15.84 -18.08 -3.51
CA LEU A 344 16.98 -17.32 -3.97
C LEU A 344 18.02 -17.30 -2.85
N MET A 345 19.12 -18.03 -3.02
CA MET A 345 20.24 -18.04 -2.08
C MET A 345 21.26 -16.99 -2.52
N GLN A 346 21.54 -16.01 -1.65
CA GLN A 346 22.54 -14.97 -1.91
C GLN A 346 23.82 -15.27 -1.15
N LEU A 347 24.98 -15.18 -1.81
CA LEU A 347 26.29 -15.46 -1.20
C LEU A 347 26.98 -14.17 -0.74
N TYR A 348 27.76 -14.25 0.35
CA TYR A 348 28.45 -13.13 0.99
C TYR A 348 29.88 -13.52 1.40
N THR A 349 30.80 -12.55 1.38
CA THR A 349 32.20 -12.74 1.81
C THR A 349 32.42 -12.53 3.31
N SER A 350 31.43 -11.99 4.02
CA SER A 350 31.52 -11.61 5.43
C SER A 350 30.28 -12.08 6.21
N PRO A 351 30.44 -12.41 7.51
CA PRO A 351 29.34 -12.94 8.34
C PRO A 351 28.26 -11.90 8.69
N ASP A 352 28.46 -10.63 8.32
CA ASP A 352 27.53 -9.54 8.57
C ASP A 352 26.57 -9.28 7.39
N TYR A 353 26.67 -10.07 6.31
CA TYR A 353 25.79 -10.04 5.14
C TYR A 353 25.68 -8.66 4.46
N ARG A 354 26.68 -7.79 4.62
CA ARG A 354 26.63 -6.40 4.09
C ARG A 354 27.03 -6.28 2.63
N SER A 355 27.83 -7.22 2.13
CA SER A 355 28.44 -7.16 0.80
C SER A 355 28.15 -8.45 0.04
N PRO A 356 27.06 -8.49 -0.75
CA PRO A 356 26.74 -9.66 -1.56
C PRO A 356 27.84 -9.90 -2.61
N MET A 357 28.18 -11.17 -2.81
CA MET A 357 29.10 -11.59 -3.86
C MET A 357 28.43 -11.43 -5.24
N ASP A 358 29.20 -10.95 -6.21
CA ASP A 358 28.79 -10.96 -7.61
C ASP A 358 28.60 -12.43 -8.05
N PRO A 359 27.44 -12.80 -8.64
CA PRO A 359 27.14 -14.15 -9.11
C PRO A 359 28.18 -14.75 -10.07
N ASN A 360 28.96 -13.92 -10.75
CA ASN A 360 30.01 -14.33 -11.68
C ASN A 360 31.39 -14.50 -11.02
N THR A 361 31.51 -14.24 -9.72
CA THR A 361 32.76 -14.38 -8.97
C THR A 361 33.11 -15.86 -8.80
N LYS A 362 34.32 -16.25 -9.21
CA LYS A 362 34.85 -17.59 -8.91
C LYS A 362 35.11 -17.72 -7.41
N VAL A 363 34.39 -18.63 -6.76
CA VAL A 363 34.59 -18.95 -5.34
C VAL A 363 35.93 -19.65 -5.15
N GLN A 364 36.79 -19.11 -4.29
CA GLN A 364 38.04 -19.77 -3.90
C GLN A 364 37.75 -20.81 -2.81
N SER A 365 38.23 -22.04 -2.99
CA SER A 365 37.91 -23.19 -2.14
C SER A 365 38.46 -23.12 -0.72
N ASP A 366 39.37 -22.18 -0.44
CA ASP A 366 40.04 -21.98 0.84
C ASP A 366 39.43 -20.85 1.69
N LYS A 367 38.37 -20.19 1.21
CA LYS A 367 37.71 -19.09 1.94
C LYS A 367 36.31 -19.48 2.40
N ARG A 368 35.98 -19.08 3.63
CA ARG A 368 34.63 -19.22 4.18
C ARG A 368 33.70 -18.21 3.49
N ILE A 369 32.62 -18.73 2.94
CA ILE A 369 31.50 -17.96 2.37
C ILE A 369 30.28 -18.09 3.28
N TYR A 370 29.42 -17.08 3.25
CA TYR A 370 28.18 -17.03 4.00
C TYR A 370 27.00 -16.97 3.02
N ALA A 371 25.84 -17.47 3.42
CA ALA A 371 24.65 -17.49 2.58
C ALA A 371 23.44 -17.08 3.42
N GLU A 372 22.57 -16.26 2.84
CA GLU A 372 21.24 -15.90 3.38
C GLU A 372 20.16 -16.24 2.36
#